data_AF-A0A0K0EAU7-F1
#
_entry.id   AF-A0A0K0EAU7-F1
#
_cell.length_a   1.000
_cell.length_b   1.000
_cell.length_c   1.000
_cell.angle_alpha   90.00
_cell.angle_beta   90.00
_cell.angle_gamma   90.00
#
_symmetry.space_group_name_H-M   'P 1'
#
loop_
_entity.id
_entity.type
_entity.pdbx_description
1 polymer ?
#
loop_
_entity_poly.entity_id
_entity_poly.type
_entity_poly.pdbx_seq_one_letter_code
_entity_poly.pdbx_strand_id
1 'polypeptide(L)'
;MFVLNVLLAIIFLFFSDYTFGKNNISREKILASCPRNSKFFNCSNVCPEKTCYSNKLTNLCFSLRCGKPKCQCKYGYVRLSGPDSPCVKPIKCMNRKKSKL
;
A
#
# COMPACT_ATOMS: atom_id res chain seq x y z
N MET A 1 -30.30 31.13 29.22
CA MET A 1 -30.26 29.93 28.33
C MET A 1 -29.67 30.22 26.95
N PHE A 2 -29.92 31.38 26.32
CA PHE A 2 -29.45 31.67 24.95
C PHE A 2 -27.92 31.57 24.79
N VAL A 3 -27.15 32.13 25.72
CA VAL A 3 -25.67 32.11 25.67
C VAL A 3 -25.08 30.70 25.72
N LEU A 4 -25.66 29.80 26.53
CA LEU A 4 -25.18 28.42 26.65
C LEU A 4 -25.40 27.63 25.35
N ASN A 5 -26.55 27.82 24.70
CA ASN A 5 -26.83 27.18 23.40
C ASN A 5 -25.89 27.69 22.30
N VAL A 6 -25.58 28.98 22.28
CA VAL A 6 -24.61 29.56 21.34
C VAL A 6 -23.22 28.97 21.58
N LEU A 7 -22.79 28.84 22.84
CA LEU A 7 -21.48 28.26 23.17
C LEU A 7 -21.40 26.77 22.76
N LEU A 8 -22.45 25.98 23.01
CA LEU A 8 -22.51 24.58 22.59
C LEU A 8 -22.46 24.46 21.07
N ALA A 9 -23.20 25.29 20.32
CA ALA A 9 -23.17 25.28 18.86
C ALA A 9 -21.77 25.59 18.32
N ILE A 10 -21.07 26.58 18.90
CA ILE A 10 -19.69 26.91 18.54
C ILE A 10 -18.76 25.71 18.80
N ILE A 11 -18.89 25.07 19.97
CA ILE A 11 -18.12 23.85 20.31
C ILE A 11 -18.39 22.75 19.29
N PHE A 12 -19.65 22.46 18.94
CA PHE A 12 -19.99 21.45 17.94
C PHE A 12 -19.37 21.73 16.58
N LEU A 13 -19.38 22.99 16.12
CA LEU A 13 -18.74 23.37 14.84
C LEU A 13 -17.22 23.14 14.87
N PHE A 14 -16.54 23.56 15.95
CA PHE A 14 -15.11 23.29 16.11
C PHE A 14 -14.80 21.78 16.19
N PHE A 15 -15.63 20.99 16.86
CA PHE A 15 -15.48 19.52 16.90
C PHE A 15 -15.72 18.88 15.52
N SER A 16 -16.67 19.39 14.73
CA SER A 16 -16.90 18.94 13.36
C SER A 16 -15.69 19.20 12.46
N ASP A 17 -15.10 20.39 12.51
CA ASP A 17 -13.89 20.70 11.73
C ASP A 17 -12.68 19.86 12.17
N TYR A 18 -12.50 19.66 13.47
CA TYR A 18 -11.43 18.82 14.00
C TYR A 18 -11.57 17.35 13.58
N THR A 19 -12.79 16.81 13.56
CA THR A 19 -13.05 15.43 13.11
C THR A 19 -12.93 15.29 11.59
N PHE A 20 -13.28 16.32 10.83
CA PHE A 20 -13.15 16.30 9.36
C PHE A 20 -11.68 16.39 8.91
N GLY A 21 -10.83 17.17 9.60
CA GLY A 21 -9.42 17.36 9.25
C GLY A 21 -8.55 16.10 9.34
N LYS A 22 -8.94 15.10 10.14
CA LYS A 22 -8.14 13.87 10.33
C LYS A 22 -8.24 12.90 9.14
N ASN A 23 -9.28 13.01 8.32
CA ASN A 23 -9.56 12.05 7.25
C ASN A 23 -8.80 12.32 5.94
N ASN A 24 -8.12 13.47 5.83
CA ASN A 24 -7.34 13.84 4.62
C ASN A 24 -5.82 13.58 4.75
N ILE A 25 -5.35 13.12 5.91
CA ILE A 25 -3.92 12.80 6.16
C ILE A 25 -3.52 11.43 5.57
N SER A 26 -4.47 10.66 5.02
CA SER A 26 -4.24 9.30 4.55
C SER A 26 -3.85 9.17 3.07
N ARG A 27 -3.89 10.25 2.27
CA ARG A 27 -3.69 10.14 0.81
C ARG A 27 -2.41 10.76 0.24
N GLU A 28 -1.67 11.60 0.97
CA GLU A 28 -0.58 12.37 0.33
C GLU A 28 0.75 12.46 1.11
N LYS A 29 0.86 11.86 2.30
CA LYS A 29 2.13 11.86 3.06
C LYS A 29 2.45 10.52 3.70
N ILE A 30 2.29 9.47 2.91
CA ILE A 30 2.96 8.20 3.18
C ILE A 30 4.41 8.35 2.73
N LEU A 31 5.26 8.91 3.60
CA LEU A 31 6.66 8.50 3.66
C LEU A 31 6.72 7.08 4.27
N ALA A 32 5.84 6.14 3.85
CA ALA A 32 5.98 4.75 4.25
C ALA A 32 7.26 4.27 3.62
N SER A 33 8.20 3.97 4.50
CA SER A 33 9.25 3.02 4.20
C SER A 33 8.60 1.81 3.53
N CYS A 34 8.91 1.62 2.24
CA CYS A 34 8.38 0.50 1.50
C CYS A 34 8.72 -0.82 2.21
N PRO A 35 7.86 -1.85 2.13
CA PRO A 35 8.14 -3.15 2.74
C PRO A 35 9.54 -3.68 2.40
N ARG A 36 10.11 -4.53 3.27
CA ARG A 36 11.46 -5.07 3.08
C ARG A 36 11.66 -5.63 1.67
N ASN A 37 12.78 -5.25 1.03
CA ASN A 37 13.16 -5.60 -0.35
C ASN A 37 12.23 -5.04 -1.45
N SER A 38 11.44 -4.02 -1.15
CA SER A 38 10.77 -3.19 -2.15
C SER A 38 11.40 -1.79 -2.21
N LYS A 39 11.06 -1.02 -3.24
CA LYS A 39 11.50 0.35 -3.47
C LYS A 39 10.29 1.16 -3.95
N PHE A 40 10.22 2.44 -3.58
CA PHE A 40 9.21 3.34 -4.12
C PHE A 40 9.60 3.73 -5.55
N PHE A 41 8.67 3.56 -6.49
CA PHE A 41 8.85 3.96 -7.88
C PHE A 41 7.86 5.06 -8.23
N ASN A 42 8.35 6.21 -8.67
CA ASN A 42 7.50 7.29 -9.21
C ASN A 42 6.82 6.85 -10.52
N CYS A 43 7.53 6.10 -11.35
CA CYS A 43 7.00 5.40 -12.52
C CYS A 43 7.05 3.90 -12.23
N SER A 44 5.93 3.33 -11.79
CA SER A 44 5.85 1.90 -11.45
C SER A 44 5.48 1.04 -12.66
N ASN A 45 5.67 -0.27 -12.55
CA ASN A 45 5.18 -1.19 -13.56
C ASN A 45 3.64 -1.27 -13.48
N VAL A 46 3.00 -1.09 -14.64
CA VAL A 46 1.55 -1.27 -14.81
C VAL A 46 1.16 -2.73 -14.59
N CYS A 47 2.04 -3.65 -14.97
CA CYS A 47 1.81 -5.08 -14.84
C CYS A 47 1.76 -5.52 -13.37
N PRO A 48 0.93 -6.54 -13.06
CA PRO A 48 0.85 -7.09 -11.71
C PRO A 48 2.21 -7.66 -11.29
N GLU A 49 2.56 -7.47 -10.02
CA GLU A 49 3.77 -8.05 -9.45
C GLU A 49 3.66 -9.58 -9.38
N LYS A 50 4.78 -10.28 -9.57
CA LYS A 50 4.85 -11.72 -9.28
C LYS A 50 4.76 -11.93 -7.77
N THR A 51 3.89 -12.86 -7.36
CA THR A 51 3.78 -13.33 -5.98
C THR A 51 4.41 -14.71 -5.84
N CYS A 52 4.63 -15.21 -4.62
CA CYS A 52 5.04 -16.61 -4.43
C CYS A 52 4.04 -17.62 -5.03
N TYR A 53 2.78 -17.25 -5.20
CA TYR A 53 1.77 -18.08 -5.87
C TYR A 53 1.92 -18.06 -7.40
N SER A 54 2.15 -16.88 -7.98
CA SER A 54 2.28 -16.69 -9.44
C SER A 54 3.71 -16.73 -9.97
N ASN A 55 4.72 -16.96 -9.14
CA ASN A 55 6.12 -16.90 -9.56
C ASN A 55 6.46 -17.88 -10.70
N LYS A 56 5.82 -19.06 -10.72
CA LYS A 56 5.99 -20.09 -11.76
C LYS A 56 5.21 -19.80 -13.06
N LEU A 57 4.30 -18.84 -13.04
CA LEU A 57 3.52 -18.46 -14.22
C LEU A 57 4.34 -17.48 -15.08
N THR A 58 4.26 -17.66 -16.40
CA THR A 58 4.76 -16.69 -17.36
C THR A 58 3.91 -15.43 -17.24
N ASN A 59 4.56 -14.26 -17.11
CA ASN A 59 3.83 -13.00 -17.09
C ASN A 59 3.50 -12.63 -18.53
N LEU A 60 2.21 -12.65 -18.89
CA LEU A 60 1.74 -12.25 -20.21
C LEU A 60 1.62 -10.71 -20.33
N CYS A 61 1.71 -9.99 -19.23
CA CYS A 61 1.67 -8.54 -19.24
C CYS A 61 3.05 -7.95 -19.53
N PHE A 62 3.09 -7.12 -20.57
CA PHE A 62 4.24 -6.28 -20.92
C PHE A 62 3.76 -4.86 -21.19
N SER A 63 4.41 -3.87 -20.57
CA SER A 63 4.12 -2.46 -20.82
C SER A 63 5.36 -1.60 -20.55
N LEU A 64 5.59 -0.62 -21.42
CA LEU A 64 6.58 0.44 -21.23
C LEU A 64 5.96 1.71 -20.61
N ARG A 65 4.65 1.72 -20.39
CA ARG A 65 3.95 2.87 -19.80
C ARG A 65 4.19 2.92 -18.29
N CYS A 66 4.22 4.13 -17.74
CA CYS A 66 4.26 4.33 -16.30
C CYS A 66 2.90 4.05 -15.65
N GLY A 67 2.91 3.19 -14.64
CA GLY A 67 1.80 3.07 -13.68
C GLY A 67 1.88 4.15 -12.60
N LYS A 68 0.84 4.19 -11.75
CA LYS A 68 0.79 5.10 -10.60
C LYS A 68 2.00 4.89 -9.66
N PRO A 69 2.51 5.93 -8.98
CA PRO A 69 3.56 5.77 -7.98
C PRO A 69 3.17 4.75 -6.90
N LYS A 70 4.04 3.76 -6.63
CA LYS A 70 3.81 2.72 -5.60
C LYS A 70 5.11 2.06 -5.14
N CYS A 71 5.06 1.39 -4.00
CA CYS A 71 6.11 0.46 -3.59
C CYS A 71 6.05 -0.83 -4.42
N GLN A 72 7.16 -1.16 -5.07
CA GLN A 72 7.29 -2.35 -5.91
C GLN A 72 8.51 -3.18 -5.48
N CYS A 73 8.44 -4.50 -5.56
CA CYS A 73 9.56 -5.40 -5.33
C CYS A 73 10.75 -5.02 -6.21
N LYS A 74 11.95 -5.02 -5.63
CA LYS A 74 13.20 -4.85 -6.39
C LYS A 74 13.32 -5.97 -7.43
N TYR A 75 14.06 -5.71 -8.51
CA TYR A 75 14.32 -6.72 -9.53
C TYR A 75 14.88 -8.02 -8.91
N GLY A 76 14.36 -9.17 -9.36
CA GLY A 76 14.73 -10.50 -8.83
C GLY A 76 14.01 -10.90 -7.53
N TYR A 77 13.12 -10.06 -6.97
CA TYR A 77 12.28 -10.40 -5.82
C TYR A 77 10.82 -10.59 -6.23
N VAL A 78 10.09 -11.36 -5.42
CA VAL A 78 8.64 -11.60 -5.58
C VAL A 78 7.90 -11.29 -4.29
N ARG A 79 6.64 -10.85 -4.42
CA ARG A 79 5.79 -10.54 -3.28
C ARG A 79 5.41 -11.83 -2.55
N LEU A 80 5.57 -11.86 -1.24
CA LEU A 80 5.30 -13.09 -0.48
C LEU A 80 3.83 -13.52 -0.54
N SER A 81 2.92 -12.54 -0.48
CA SER A 81 1.46 -12.75 -0.51
C SER A 81 0.74 -11.50 -1.02
N GLY A 82 0.11 -10.72 -0.13
CA GLY A 82 -0.61 -9.49 -0.43
C GLY A 82 0.29 -8.25 -0.55
N PRO A 83 -0.31 -7.07 -0.81
CA PRO A 83 0.39 -5.82 -1.15
C PRO A 83 1.38 -5.35 -0.08
N ASP A 84 1.05 -5.55 1.21
CA ASP A 84 1.90 -5.10 2.33
C ASP A 84 2.96 -6.14 2.76
N SER A 85 2.96 -7.31 2.13
CA SER A 85 3.91 -8.37 2.48
C SER A 85 5.33 -8.06 1.98
N PRO A 86 6.38 -8.57 2.64
CA PRO A 86 7.75 -8.33 2.21
C PRO A 86 8.02 -8.99 0.85
N CYS A 87 8.97 -8.43 0.12
CA CYS A 87 9.49 -9.05 -1.08
C CYS A 87 10.59 -10.06 -0.70
N VAL A 88 10.55 -11.24 -1.29
CA VAL A 88 11.49 -12.34 -1.01
C VAL A 88 12.14 -12.82 -2.30
N LYS A 89 13.32 -13.45 -2.20
CA LYS A 89 13.89 -14.17 -3.34
C LYS A 89 12.99 -15.34 -3.72
N PRO A 90 12.79 -15.65 -5.02
CA PRO A 90 11.97 -16.77 -5.49
C PRO A 90 12.23 -18.10 -4.77
N ILE A 91 13.49 -18.39 -4.43
CA ILE A 91 13.88 -19.61 -3.69
C ILE A 91 13.18 -19.75 -2.32
N LYS A 92 12.86 -18.63 -1.65
CA LYS A 92 12.15 -18.63 -0.36
C LYS A 92 10.68 -19.01 -0.48
N CYS A 93 10.10 -18.99 -1.68
CA CYS A 93 8.71 -19.40 -1.88
C CYS A 93 8.51 -20.93 -1.78
N MET A 94 9.56 -21.72 -2.06
CA MET A 94 9.46 -23.20 -2.06
C MET A 94 9.15 -23.79 -0.68
N ASN A 95 9.61 -23.11 0.38
CA ASN A 95 9.41 -23.58 1.76
C ASN A 95 7.97 -23.47 2.24
N ARG A 96 7.10 -22.73 1.53
CA ARG A 96 5.70 -22.52 1.94
C ARG A 96 4.69 -23.42 1.25
N LYS A 97 5.05 -24.04 0.12
CA LYS A 97 4.17 -25.03 -0.51
C LYS A 97 4.14 -26.36 0.25
N LYS A 98 5.20 -26.64 1.02
CA LYS A 98 5.30 -27.83 1.88
C LYS A 98 4.58 -27.70 3.24
N SER A 99 4.14 -26.50 3.63
CA SER A 99 3.46 -26.29 4.92
C SER A 99 1.94 -26.18 4.80
N LYS A 100 1.38 -26.48 3.61
CA LYS A 100 -0.06 -26.48 3.32
C LYS A 100 -0.51 -27.79 2.66
N LEU A 101 0.40 -28.75 2.54
CA LEU A 101 0.14 -30.15 2.21
C LEU A 101 0.49 -30.96 3.46
#